data_AF-A0A0J8U5D5-F1
#
_entry.id   AF-A0A0J8U5D5-F1
#
_cell.length_a   1.000
_cell.length_b   1.000
_cell.length_c   1.000
_cell.angle_alpha   90.00
_cell.angle_beta   90.00
_cell.angle_gamma   90.00
#
_symmetry.space_group_name_H-M   'P 1'
#
loop_
_entity.id
_entity.type
_entity.pdbx_description
1 polymer ?
#
loop_
_entity_poly.entity_id
_entity_poly.type
_entity_poly.pdbx_seq_one_letter_code
_entity_poly.pdbx_strand_id
1 'polypeptide(L)'
;MRRTSTGAVLGALVLTVGLAGCDAKTELQTDEQQSRESAPAAVQFADELRERVTADAMMGHLSKLQDIANANNGNRALGSPGYDASVDYVAGALRDKGFDVQTPEFEVKLPFAEDPQVTVGGQAVAAKPLEFTIGTAQEGLTAPLVPAKVEDTPGCQAADYDGLPVAGAVVLVDRGACPFADKQAAAAERGAVAMIVVNTNNDEKMGGTLGRNTDVKIPVVSVTKDEGTRLRNAPGATTLKLVAGVRTEHTRNVIAQTKTGSTSDVVMVGAHLDSVPEGPGINDNGSGVAAVLETALQLGDSPQVANAVRFGFWGAEEEGLLGSTNYVESLDLDQLKDIAMYLNFDMLGSPNPGYFTYDGDQSAPLDEQGRPRVPEGSAGIERTLASYLEDAGKTPRDTSFDGRSDYDGFTMAGVPAGGLFSGAEDKMNAEEAKLWAGEVDQPFDPNYHKNTDTLDHVNRDALRIHGEGVAFAVGVYSQDQRGRNGLPVRSDRTRHQITAQ
;
A
#
# COMPACT_ATOMS: atom_id res chain seq x y z
N MET A 1 -21.35 -6.08 108.01
CA MET A 1 -20.23 -6.43 108.92
C MET A 1 -19.00 -6.74 108.09
N ARG A 2 -17.86 -6.07 108.39
CA ARG A 2 -16.44 -6.49 108.17
C ARG A 2 -16.00 -6.84 106.72
N ARG A 3 -15.05 -6.09 106.14
CA ARG A 3 -13.61 -6.45 105.92
C ARG A 3 -13.45 -7.72 105.06
N THR A 4 -12.66 -7.84 104.00
CA THR A 4 -11.41 -7.20 103.51
C THR A 4 -11.05 -7.90 102.19
N SER A 5 -10.28 -7.21 101.30
CA SER A 5 -9.27 -7.71 100.32
C SER A 5 -9.57 -8.97 99.46
N THR A 6 -9.21 -9.07 98.18
CA THR A 6 -7.85 -8.96 97.61
C THR A 6 -7.92 -9.20 96.09
N GLY A 7 -6.94 -8.69 95.33
CA GLY A 7 -6.45 -9.35 94.11
C GLY A 7 -6.94 -8.84 92.75
N ALA A 8 -6.14 -7.95 92.14
CA ALA A 8 -6.19 -7.59 90.74
C ALA A 8 -5.50 -8.65 89.85
N VAL A 9 -6.04 -8.92 88.67
CA VAL A 9 -5.28 -9.43 87.51
C VAL A 9 -5.70 -8.64 86.27
N LEU A 10 -4.70 -8.12 85.56
CA LEU A 10 -4.77 -7.31 84.35
C LEU A 10 -5.46 -8.04 83.19
N GLY A 11 -6.33 -7.32 82.47
CA GLY A 11 -6.73 -7.62 81.11
C GLY A 11 -6.90 -6.32 80.33
N ALA A 12 -5.84 -5.88 79.64
CA ALA A 12 -5.88 -4.70 78.79
C ALA A 12 -6.47 -5.08 77.43
N LEU A 13 -7.68 -4.60 77.12
CA LEU A 13 -8.21 -4.55 75.76
C LEU A 13 -7.59 -3.35 75.04
N VAL A 14 -6.72 -3.60 74.07
CA VAL A 14 -6.25 -2.61 73.11
C VAL A 14 -7.22 -2.62 71.93
N LEU A 15 -7.94 -1.51 71.74
CA LEU A 15 -8.62 -1.20 70.48
C LEU A 15 -7.57 -0.83 69.43
N THR A 16 -7.31 -1.71 68.47
CA THR A 16 -6.60 -1.37 67.24
C THR A 16 -7.60 -0.85 66.20
N VAL A 17 -7.46 0.42 65.86
CA VAL A 17 -8.07 1.03 64.68
C VAL A 17 -7.36 0.44 63.46
N GLY A 18 -8.03 -0.47 62.74
CA GLY A 18 -7.57 -0.97 61.45
C GLY A 18 -7.85 0.08 60.37
N LEU A 19 -6.78 0.73 59.89
CA LEU A 19 -6.80 1.45 58.62
C LEU A 19 -7.00 0.42 57.49
N ALA A 20 -8.19 0.35 56.91
CA ALA A 20 -8.40 -0.32 55.63
C ALA A 20 -7.76 0.56 54.53
N GLY A 21 -6.47 0.34 54.27
CA GLY A 21 -5.82 0.81 53.06
C GLY A 21 -6.25 -0.06 51.89
N CYS A 22 -6.69 0.57 50.81
CA CYS A 22 -7.03 -0.07 49.54
C CYS A 22 -5.78 -0.76 48.97
N ASP A 23 -5.80 -2.10 48.86
CA ASP A 23 -4.77 -2.87 48.17
C ASP A 23 -4.98 -2.81 46.65
N ALA A 24 -4.81 -1.62 46.07
CA ALA A 24 -4.76 -1.42 44.62
C ALA A 24 -3.47 -1.99 43.98
N LYS A 25 -2.55 -2.55 44.76
CA LYS A 25 -1.28 -3.11 44.28
C LYS A 25 -1.37 -4.57 43.85
N THR A 26 -2.36 -5.33 44.32
CA THR A 26 -2.47 -6.76 43.98
C THR A 26 -3.22 -6.99 42.66
N GLU A 27 -4.16 -6.11 42.27
CA GLU A 27 -4.84 -6.19 40.96
C GLU A 27 -3.98 -5.65 39.80
N LEU A 28 -3.08 -4.69 40.05
CA LEU A 28 -2.20 -4.15 39.00
C LEU A 28 -1.05 -5.11 38.62
N GLN A 29 -0.65 -6.00 39.51
CA GLN A 29 0.43 -6.97 39.24
C GLN A 29 -0.05 -8.19 38.43
N THR A 30 -1.34 -8.53 38.47
CA THR A 30 -1.90 -9.62 37.66
C THR A 30 -2.11 -9.21 36.19
N ASP A 31 -2.41 -7.94 35.92
CA ASP A 31 -2.54 -7.44 34.53
C ASP A 31 -1.19 -7.22 33.84
N GLU A 32 -0.16 -6.74 34.55
CA GLU A 32 1.17 -6.55 33.96
C GLU A 32 1.85 -7.88 33.57
N GLN A 33 1.56 -8.99 34.27
CA GLN A 33 2.12 -10.30 33.94
C GLN A 33 1.38 -11.03 32.80
N GLN A 34 0.16 -10.62 32.43
CA GLN A 34 -0.57 -11.16 31.28
C GLN A 34 -0.23 -10.46 29.95
N SER A 35 0.61 -9.42 29.98
CA SER A 35 0.89 -8.53 28.83
C SER A 35 2.18 -8.84 28.05
N ARG A 36 2.85 -9.96 28.33
CA ARG A 36 4.13 -10.33 27.71
C ARG A 36 3.91 -11.47 26.74
N GLU A 37 4.22 -11.22 25.47
CA GLU A 37 4.12 -12.14 24.32
C GLU A 37 2.68 -12.46 23.88
N SER A 38 2.51 -12.69 22.57
CA SER A 38 1.30 -13.33 22.04
C SER A 38 1.04 -14.61 22.84
N ALA A 39 -0.22 -14.86 23.23
CA ALA A 39 -0.54 -15.97 24.11
C ALA A 39 0.10 -17.29 23.61
N PRO A 40 0.70 -18.13 24.47
CA PRO A 40 1.45 -19.33 24.02
C PRO A 40 0.70 -20.24 23.05
N ALA A 41 -0.63 -20.30 23.15
CA ALA A 41 -1.48 -21.06 22.22
C ALA A 41 -1.53 -20.46 20.80
N ALA A 42 -1.47 -19.14 20.66
CA ALA A 42 -1.44 -18.46 19.36
C ALA A 42 -0.12 -18.73 18.64
N VAL A 43 1.01 -18.68 19.37
CA VAL A 43 2.33 -19.01 18.83
C VAL A 43 2.40 -20.49 18.43
N GLN A 44 1.89 -21.40 19.27
CA GLN A 44 1.82 -22.82 18.92
C GLN A 44 1.02 -23.07 17.64
N PHE A 45 -0.15 -22.45 17.49
CA PHE A 45 -0.96 -22.56 16.27
C PHE A 45 -0.21 -22.02 15.05
N ALA A 46 0.51 -20.91 15.21
CA ALA A 46 1.34 -20.32 14.17
C ALA A 46 2.50 -21.24 13.75
N ASP A 47 3.16 -21.89 14.70
CA ASP A 47 4.21 -22.88 14.45
C ASP A 47 3.67 -24.07 13.65
N GLU A 48 2.55 -24.65 14.08
CA GLU A 48 1.91 -25.76 13.37
C GLU A 48 1.44 -25.36 11.95
N LEU A 49 1.04 -24.10 11.73
CA LEU A 49 0.69 -23.61 10.41
C LEU A 49 1.92 -23.42 9.53
N ARG A 50 2.97 -22.73 10.01
CA ARG A 50 4.17 -22.49 9.20
C ARG A 50 4.91 -23.76 8.82
N GLU A 51 4.92 -24.78 9.69
CA GLU A 51 5.54 -26.08 9.36
C GLU A 51 4.86 -26.80 8.19
N ARG A 52 3.59 -26.48 7.89
CA ARG A 52 2.86 -27.02 6.74
C ARG A 52 3.10 -26.23 5.45
N VAL A 53 3.52 -24.97 5.54
CA VAL A 53 3.82 -24.12 4.40
C VAL A 53 5.26 -24.35 3.97
N THR A 54 5.44 -25.25 3.00
CA THR A 54 6.77 -25.70 2.59
C THR A 54 7.29 -24.96 1.35
N ALA A 55 8.61 -24.80 1.27
CA ALA A 55 9.27 -24.28 0.06
C ALA A 55 8.94 -25.11 -1.20
N ASP A 56 8.75 -26.42 -1.05
CA ASP A 56 8.38 -27.31 -2.15
C ASP A 56 6.99 -27.00 -2.70
N ALA A 57 6.00 -26.79 -1.82
CA ALA A 57 4.65 -26.42 -2.22
C ALA A 57 4.62 -25.02 -2.87
N MET A 58 5.30 -24.03 -2.25
CA MET A 58 5.40 -22.69 -2.81
C MET A 58 6.06 -22.70 -4.21
N MET A 59 7.16 -23.45 -4.38
CA MET A 59 7.81 -23.59 -5.68
C MET A 59 6.94 -24.32 -6.70
N GLY A 60 6.04 -25.20 -6.27
CA GLY A 60 5.00 -25.76 -7.12
C GLY A 60 4.04 -24.69 -7.66
N HIS A 61 3.63 -23.75 -6.81
CA HIS A 61 2.82 -22.61 -7.25
C HIS A 61 3.60 -21.68 -8.20
N LEU A 62 4.87 -21.39 -7.91
CA LEU A 62 5.72 -20.58 -8.78
C LEU A 62 5.93 -21.23 -10.15
N SER A 63 6.14 -22.54 -10.20
CA SER A 63 6.22 -23.28 -11.47
C SER A 63 4.93 -23.13 -12.27
N LYS A 64 3.77 -23.14 -11.61
CA LYS A 64 2.49 -22.97 -12.30
C LYS A 64 2.30 -21.55 -12.85
N LEU A 65 2.72 -20.52 -12.10
CA LEU A 65 2.70 -19.13 -12.58
C LEU A 65 3.69 -18.93 -13.74
N GLN A 66 4.87 -19.55 -13.68
CA GLN A 66 5.84 -19.56 -14.78
C GLN A 66 5.29 -20.22 -16.03
N ASP A 67 4.62 -21.36 -15.91
CA ASP A 67 3.96 -22.04 -17.04
C ASP A 67 2.88 -21.16 -17.66
N ILE A 68 2.10 -20.46 -16.83
CA ILE A 68 1.08 -19.51 -17.28
C ILE A 68 1.74 -18.37 -18.05
N ALA A 69 2.79 -17.75 -17.52
CA ALA A 69 3.51 -16.69 -18.21
C ALA A 69 4.08 -17.18 -19.55
N ASN A 70 4.74 -18.33 -19.56
CA ASN A 70 5.31 -18.93 -20.78
C ASN A 70 4.25 -19.19 -21.86
N ALA A 71 3.05 -19.62 -21.47
CA ALA A 71 1.95 -19.84 -22.40
C ALA A 71 1.34 -18.54 -22.93
N ASN A 72 1.60 -17.40 -22.28
CA ASN A 72 0.98 -16.10 -22.54
C ASN A 72 2.04 -15.01 -22.75
N ASN A 73 2.90 -15.21 -23.75
CA ASN A 73 3.88 -14.20 -24.20
C ASN A 73 4.95 -13.82 -23.15
N GLY A 74 5.16 -14.66 -22.14
CA GLY A 74 6.22 -14.50 -21.15
C GLY A 74 5.87 -13.62 -19.96
N ASN A 75 4.60 -13.23 -19.77
CA ASN A 75 4.17 -12.39 -18.65
C ASN A 75 2.75 -12.71 -18.17
N ARG A 76 2.35 -12.06 -17.06
CA ARG A 76 1.01 -12.10 -16.47
C ARG A 76 0.49 -10.68 -16.25
N ALA A 77 0.86 -9.76 -17.13
CA ALA A 77 0.59 -8.34 -16.97
C ALA A 77 -0.89 -7.98 -17.12
N LEU A 78 -1.26 -6.80 -16.62
CA LEU A 78 -2.61 -6.24 -16.78
C LEU A 78 -3.14 -6.37 -18.22
N GLY A 79 -4.37 -6.84 -18.35
CA GLY A 79 -5.06 -6.98 -19.63
C GLY A 79 -4.54 -8.14 -20.49
N SER A 80 -3.60 -8.94 -19.99
CA SER A 80 -3.10 -10.12 -20.70
C SER A 80 -3.93 -11.37 -20.38
N PRO A 81 -4.01 -12.34 -21.32
CA PRO A 81 -4.53 -13.67 -21.03
C PRO A 81 -3.74 -14.42 -19.93
N GLY A 82 -2.47 -14.05 -19.71
CA GLY A 82 -1.64 -14.59 -18.64
C GLY A 82 -2.15 -14.19 -17.25
N TYR A 83 -2.60 -12.94 -17.10
CA TYR A 83 -3.25 -12.50 -15.88
C TYR A 83 -4.54 -13.27 -15.60
N ASP A 84 -5.42 -13.38 -16.59
CA ASP A 84 -6.69 -14.12 -16.46
C ASP A 84 -6.47 -15.60 -16.08
N ALA A 85 -5.49 -16.25 -16.70
CA ALA A 85 -5.13 -17.62 -16.36
C ALA A 85 -4.57 -17.76 -14.93
N SER A 86 -3.92 -16.70 -14.42
CA SER A 86 -3.41 -16.65 -13.05
C SER A 86 -4.55 -16.49 -12.05
N VAL A 87 -5.52 -15.62 -12.34
CA VAL A 87 -6.77 -15.47 -11.57
C VAL A 87 -7.49 -16.81 -11.49
N ASP A 88 -7.68 -17.49 -12.63
CA ASP A 88 -8.37 -18.78 -12.68
C ASP A 88 -7.65 -19.85 -11.87
N TYR A 89 -6.32 -19.86 -11.91
CA TYR A 89 -5.49 -20.78 -11.13
C TYR A 89 -5.63 -20.57 -9.62
N VAL A 90 -5.42 -19.34 -9.15
CA VAL A 90 -5.50 -19.00 -7.72
C VAL A 90 -6.92 -19.22 -7.20
N ALA A 91 -7.93 -18.75 -7.93
CA ALA A 91 -9.32 -18.93 -7.55
C ALA A 91 -9.73 -20.42 -7.54
N GLY A 92 -9.25 -21.20 -8.51
CA GLY A 92 -9.46 -22.65 -8.57
C GLY A 92 -8.86 -23.36 -7.35
N ALA A 93 -7.59 -23.09 -7.03
CA ALA A 93 -6.92 -23.69 -5.89
C ALA A 93 -7.65 -23.42 -4.56
N LEU A 94 -8.12 -22.19 -4.36
CA LEU A 94 -8.89 -21.81 -3.17
C LEU A 94 -10.28 -22.49 -3.13
N ARG A 95 -11.00 -22.54 -4.26
CA ARG A 95 -12.30 -23.23 -4.36
C ARG A 95 -12.18 -24.73 -4.09
N ASP A 96 -11.12 -25.36 -4.57
CA ASP A 96 -10.82 -26.78 -4.31
C ASP A 96 -10.58 -27.04 -2.82
N LYS A 97 -10.17 -26.01 -2.06
CA LYS A 97 -10.05 -26.05 -0.59
C LYS A 97 -11.32 -25.62 0.15
N GLY A 98 -12.41 -25.36 -0.55
CA GLY A 98 -13.73 -25.08 0.03
C GLY A 98 -14.00 -23.62 0.34
N PHE A 99 -13.09 -22.69 0.03
CA PHE A 99 -13.33 -21.26 0.16
C PHE A 99 -14.47 -20.81 -0.75
N ASP A 100 -15.26 -19.84 -0.27
CA ASP A 100 -16.07 -19.02 -1.15
C ASP A 100 -15.17 -17.93 -1.75
N VAL A 101 -15.04 -17.92 -3.09
CA VAL A 101 -14.05 -17.11 -3.80
C VAL A 101 -14.75 -16.12 -4.72
N GLN A 102 -14.54 -14.85 -4.43
CA GLN A 102 -15.01 -13.72 -5.24
C GLN A 102 -13.90 -13.26 -6.18
N THR A 103 -14.30 -12.85 -7.38
CA THR A 103 -13.40 -12.24 -8.35
C THR A 103 -13.99 -10.92 -8.83
N PRO A 104 -14.05 -9.88 -7.97
CA PRO A 104 -14.66 -8.61 -8.35
C PRO A 104 -13.89 -8.00 -9.52
N GLU A 105 -14.64 -7.60 -10.55
CA GLU A 105 -14.09 -6.90 -11.72
C GLU A 105 -14.11 -5.39 -11.50
N PHE A 106 -13.10 -4.70 -12.00
CA PHE A 106 -13.00 -3.25 -11.93
C PHE A 106 -12.35 -2.66 -13.18
N GLU A 107 -12.60 -1.37 -13.39
CA GLU A 107 -12.03 -0.59 -14.48
C GLU A 107 -10.70 0.02 -14.06
N VAL A 108 -9.70 -0.08 -14.94
CA VAL A 108 -8.40 0.54 -14.82
C VAL A 108 -8.24 1.59 -15.92
N LYS A 109 -7.84 2.80 -15.56
CA LYS A 109 -7.60 3.92 -16.48
C LYS A 109 -6.12 4.24 -16.51
N LEU A 110 -5.49 4.01 -17.66
CA LEU A 110 -4.06 4.18 -17.88
C LEU A 110 -3.82 5.43 -18.75
N PRO A 111 -3.32 6.52 -18.17
CA PRO A 111 -3.02 7.72 -18.95
C PRO A 111 -1.80 7.49 -19.84
N PHE A 112 -1.83 8.02 -21.06
CA PHE A 112 -0.67 8.08 -21.94
C PHE A 112 -0.52 9.49 -22.51
N ALA A 113 0.72 9.93 -22.71
CA ALA A 113 1.02 11.17 -23.39
C ALA A 113 2.40 11.16 -24.03
N GLU A 114 2.51 11.74 -25.21
CA GLU A 114 3.80 12.10 -25.83
C GLU A 114 4.23 13.50 -25.35
N ASP A 115 5.51 13.85 -25.56
CA ASP A 115 6.00 15.20 -25.28
C ASP A 115 5.25 16.24 -26.14
N PRO A 116 4.64 17.28 -25.54
CA PRO A 116 3.86 18.27 -26.27
C PRO A 116 4.76 19.19 -27.11
N GLN A 117 4.24 19.65 -28.24
CA GLN A 117 4.81 20.76 -28.99
C GLN A 117 4.05 22.03 -28.65
N VAL A 118 4.70 22.94 -27.93
CA VAL A 118 4.12 24.21 -27.49
C VAL A 118 4.92 25.37 -28.05
N THR A 119 4.26 26.34 -28.67
CA THR A 119 4.87 27.62 -29.07
C THR A 119 4.01 28.79 -28.68
N VAL A 120 4.59 29.88 -28.19
CA VAL A 120 3.90 31.15 -27.90
C VAL A 120 4.62 32.29 -28.60
N GLY A 121 3.91 33.06 -29.42
CA GLY A 121 4.51 34.14 -30.22
C GLY A 121 5.59 33.64 -31.19
N GLY A 122 5.50 32.38 -31.62
CA GLY A 122 6.49 31.72 -32.48
C GLY A 122 7.73 31.20 -31.75
N GLN A 123 7.85 31.38 -30.43
CA GLN A 123 8.92 30.80 -29.62
C GLN A 123 8.49 29.48 -29.01
N ALA A 124 9.36 28.47 -29.05
CA ALA A 124 9.12 27.18 -28.37
C ALA A 124 9.04 27.36 -26.85
N VAL A 125 8.18 26.56 -26.23
CA VAL A 125 7.94 26.51 -24.79
C VAL A 125 8.21 25.09 -24.31
N ALA A 126 9.11 24.92 -23.35
CA ALA A 126 9.31 23.63 -22.69
C ALA A 126 8.12 23.36 -21.76
N ALA A 127 7.40 22.26 -22.01
CA ALA A 127 6.21 21.89 -21.25
C ALA A 127 6.14 20.37 -21.05
N LYS A 128 5.38 19.94 -20.04
CA LYS A 128 5.03 18.52 -19.82
C LYS A 128 3.53 18.35 -19.70
N PRO A 129 2.95 17.28 -20.26
CA PRO A 129 1.53 17.00 -20.10
C PRO A 129 1.22 16.69 -18.63
N LEU A 130 0.02 17.03 -18.17
CA LEU A 130 -0.47 16.46 -16.92
C LEU A 130 -0.99 15.04 -17.19
N GLU A 131 -0.86 14.13 -16.23
CA GLU A 131 -1.49 12.81 -16.30
C GLU A 131 -3.01 12.94 -16.43
N PHE A 132 -3.61 12.00 -17.15
CA PHE A 132 -5.02 11.97 -17.54
C PHE A 132 -5.48 13.13 -18.46
N THR A 133 -4.57 13.96 -18.97
CA THR A 133 -4.95 14.98 -19.94
C THR A 133 -5.42 14.40 -21.28
N ILE A 134 -6.20 15.18 -22.02
CA ILE A 134 -6.65 14.84 -23.37
C ILE A 134 -5.73 15.44 -24.43
N GLY A 135 -5.54 14.73 -25.53
CA GLY A 135 -4.81 15.23 -26.68
C GLY A 135 -5.55 16.34 -27.43
N THR A 136 -4.82 17.03 -28.29
CA THR A 136 -5.41 17.92 -29.29
C THR A 136 -5.91 17.14 -30.51
N ALA A 137 -6.64 17.80 -31.41
CA ALA A 137 -6.80 17.30 -32.78
C ALA A 137 -5.41 17.14 -33.45
N GLN A 138 -5.34 16.35 -34.54
CA GLN A 138 -4.08 15.98 -35.20
C GLN A 138 -3.31 17.20 -35.73
N GLU A 139 -4.03 18.23 -36.18
CA GLU A 139 -3.52 19.51 -36.62
C GLU A 139 -3.03 20.42 -35.48
N GLY A 140 -3.28 20.04 -34.23
CA GLY A 140 -3.07 20.88 -33.05
C GLY A 140 -4.16 21.93 -32.87
N LEU A 141 -3.96 22.85 -31.93
CA LEU A 141 -4.80 24.04 -31.77
C LEU A 141 -3.94 25.30 -31.79
N THR A 142 -4.50 26.39 -32.30
CA THR A 142 -3.89 27.72 -32.22
C THR A 142 -4.89 28.72 -31.67
N ALA A 143 -4.52 29.40 -30.59
CA ALA A 143 -5.39 30.34 -29.86
C ALA A 143 -4.56 31.41 -29.14
N PRO A 144 -5.12 32.59 -28.82
CA PRO A 144 -4.41 33.59 -28.01
C PRO A 144 -4.13 33.07 -26.60
N LEU A 145 -2.95 33.40 -26.06
CA LEU A 145 -2.63 33.16 -24.64
C LEU A 145 -3.29 34.23 -23.77
N VAL A 146 -4.05 33.80 -22.76
CA VAL A 146 -4.69 34.67 -21.77
C VAL A 146 -4.18 34.32 -20.38
N PRO A 147 -3.31 35.14 -19.78
CA PRO A 147 -2.92 34.97 -18.40
C PRO A 147 -4.10 35.20 -17.46
N ALA A 148 -4.43 34.20 -16.64
CA ALA A 148 -5.34 34.38 -15.52
C ALA A 148 -4.73 35.33 -14.49
N LYS A 149 -5.59 35.99 -13.70
CA LYS A 149 -5.15 36.88 -12.61
C LYS A 149 -4.34 36.08 -11.59
N VAL A 150 -3.32 36.73 -11.02
CA VAL A 150 -2.51 36.16 -9.92
C VAL A 150 -3.19 36.60 -8.63
N GLU A 151 -3.97 35.70 -8.05
CA GLU A 151 -4.78 35.92 -6.85
C GLU A 151 -4.62 34.73 -5.90
N ASP A 152 -5.23 34.80 -4.71
CA ASP A 152 -5.11 33.74 -3.70
C ASP A 152 -5.71 32.40 -4.15
N THR A 153 -6.68 32.42 -5.07
CA THR A 153 -7.30 31.23 -5.66
C THR A 153 -7.16 31.23 -7.19
N PRO A 154 -5.96 31.05 -7.75
CA PRO A 154 -5.74 31.30 -9.18
C PRO A 154 -6.48 30.26 -10.04
N GLY A 155 -7.55 30.70 -10.72
CA GLY A 155 -8.27 29.90 -11.71
C GLY A 155 -9.09 28.73 -11.15
N CYS A 156 -9.40 28.73 -9.86
CA CYS A 156 -10.17 27.69 -9.18
C CYS A 156 -11.68 27.80 -9.42
N GLN A 157 -12.17 28.96 -9.80
CA GLN A 157 -13.58 29.23 -10.03
C GLN A 157 -13.77 29.95 -11.35
N ALA A 158 -14.94 29.77 -11.98
CA ALA A 158 -15.27 30.45 -13.21
C ALA A 158 -15.17 31.99 -13.07
N ALA A 159 -15.44 32.55 -11.88
CA ALA A 159 -15.34 33.99 -11.59
C ALA A 159 -13.90 34.54 -11.67
N ASP A 160 -12.87 33.71 -11.51
CA ASP A 160 -11.46 34.13 -11.59
C ASP A 160 -11.08 34.63 -13.00
N TYR A 161 -11.88 34.24 -13.98
CA TYR A 161 -11.74 34.62 -15.38
C TYR A 161 -12.60 35.85 -15.77
N ASP A 162 -13.33 36.45 -14.84
CA ASP A 162 -14.21 37.60 -15.13
C ASP A 162 -13.40 38.80 -15.64
N GLY A 163 -13.83 39.33 -16.78
CA GLY A 163 -13.18 40.43 -17.49
C GLY A 163 -12.03 40.01 -18.42
N LEU A 164 -11.74 38.72 -18.54
CA LEU A 164 -10.71 38.19 -19.44
C LEU A 164 -11.34 37.58 -20.72
N PRO A 165 -10.67 37.69 -21.89
CA PRO A 165 -11.16 37.14 -23.16
C PRO A 165 -10.88 35.64 -23.29
N VAL A 166 -11.48 34.81 -22.43
CA VAL A 166 -11.14 33.36 -22.30
C VAL A 166 -11.77 32.48 -23.37
N ALA A 167 -12.92 32.83 -23.92
CA ALA A 167 -13.59 32.03 -24.94
C ALA A 167 -12.69 31.87 -26.19
N GLY A 168 -12.32 30.64 -26.51
CA GLY A 168 -11.41 30.30 -27.61
C GLY A 168 -9.92 30.51 -27.31
N ALA A 169 -9.54 30.79 -26.06
CA ALA A 169 -8.16 31.07 -25.65
C ALA A 169 -7.46 29.86 -25.02
N VAL A 170 -6.12 29.89 -25.02
CA VAL A 170 -5.30 29.09 -24.10
C VAL A 170 -5.11 29.91 -22.82
N VAL A 171 -5.50 29.37 -21.67
CA VAL A 171 -5.34 30.08 -20.39
C VAL A 171 -4.03 29.70 -19.70
N LEU A 172 -3.36 30.68 -19.09
CA LEU A 172 -2.16 30.47 -18.27
C LEU A 172 -2.49 30.70 -16.80
N VAL A 173 -2.40 29.66 -15.98
CA VAL A 173 -2.86 29.63 -14.59
C VAL A 173 -1.73 29.18 -13.67
N ASP A 174 -1.59 29.78 -12.49
CA ASP A 174 -0.59 29.34 -11.52
C ASP A 174 -1.07 28.11 -10.72
N ARG A 175 -0.14 27.23 -10.38
CA ARG A 175 -0.35 26.14 -9.42
C ARG A 175 -0.75 26.72 -8.05
N GLY A 176 -1.65 26.03 -7.35
CA GLY A 176 -2.02 26.34 -5.96
C GLY A 176 -3.53 26.50 -5.74
N ALA A 177 -3.91 26.58 -4.47
CA ALA A 177 -5.26 26.76 -3.92
C ALA A 177 -6.30 25.65 -4.17
N CYS A 178 -6.31 25.03 -5.35
CA CYS A 178 -7.24 23.95 -5.70
C CYS A 178 -6.58 22.91 -6.64
N PRO A 179 -7.14 21.70 -6.73
CA PRO A 179 -6.77 20.68 -7.71
C PRO A 179 -6.72 21.19 -9.16
N PHE A 180 -5.86 20.59 -9.99
CA PHE A 180 -5.78 20.91 -11.42
C PHE A 180 -7.07 20.56 -12.18
N ALA A 181 -7.80 19.54 -11.71
CA ALA A 181 -9.13 19.16 -12.19
C ALA A 181 -10.14 20.32 -12.13
N ASP A 182 -10.16 21.04 -11.01
CA ASP A 182 -11.06 22.18 -10.81
C ASP A 182 -10.67 23.34 -11.71
N LYS A 183 -9.37 23.60 -11.86
CA LYS A 183 -8.85 24.67 -12.72
C LYS A 183 -9.24 24.48 -14.18
N GLN A 184 -9.05 23.28 -14.72
CA GLN A 184 -9.40 23.01 -16.11
C GLN A 184 -10.91 23.07 -16.32
N ALA A 185 -11.71 22.61 -15.36
CA ALA A 185 -13.17 22.67 -15.43
C ALA A 185 -13.67 24.13 -15.44
N ALA A 186 -13.16 24.97 -14.55
CA ALA A 186 -13.50 26.39 -14.47
C ALA A 186 -13.10 27.16 -15.75
N ALA A 187 -11.92 26.87 -16.31
CA ALA A 187 -11.48 27.45 -17.58
C ALA A 187 -12.36 27.00 -18.76
N ALA A 188 -12.69 25.71 -18.82
CA ALA A 188 -13.52 25.14 -19.86
C ALA A 188 -14.96 25.69 -19.83
N GLU A 189 -15.52 25.94 -18.63
CA GLU A 189 -16.83 26.59 -18.47
C GLU A 189 -16.87 28.00 -19.11
N ARG A 190 -15.71 28.69 -19.14
CA ARG A 190 -15.55 29.99 -19.80
C ARG A 190 -15.16 29.89 -21.28
N GLY A 191 -15.12 28.68 -21.82
CA GLY A 191 -14.82 28.41 -23.22
C GLY A 191 -13.34 28.41 -23.57
N ALA A 192 -12.44 28.25 -22.60
CA ALA A 192 -11.03 28.00 -22.90
C ALA A 192 -10.90 26.72 -23.76
N VAL A 193 -9.89 26.68 -24.62
CA VAL A 193 -9.62 25.51 -25.49
C VAL A 193 -8.40 24.70 -25.06
N ALA A 194 -7.56 25.24 -24.18
CA ALA A 194 -6.45 24.56 -23.52
C ALA A 194 -6.01 25.34 -22.28
N MET A 195 -5.25 24.69 -21.40
CA MET A 195 -4.66 25.30 -20.21
C MET A 195 -3.16 25.01 -20.10
N ILE A 196 -2.40 26.02 -19.70
CA ILE A 196 -1.00 25.92 -19.29
C ILE A 196 -0.93 26.23 -17.79
N VAL A 197 -0.45 25.28 -17.01
CA VAL A 197 -0.24 25.43 -15.57
C VAL A 197 1.21 25.83 -15.30
N VAL A 198 1.41 26.94 -14.60
CA VAL A 198 2.73 27.40 -14.16
C VAL A 198 3.06 26.75 -12.82
N ASN A 199 4.16 26.00 -12.74
CA ASN A 199 4.65 25.51 -11.46
C ASN A 199 5.15 26.68 -10.59
N THR A 200 4.89 26.63 -9.29
CA THR A 200 5.20 27.72 -8.34
C THR A 200 6.41 27.42 -7.46
N ASN A 201 6.81 26.15 -7.39
CA ASN A 201 7.99 25.70 -6.69
C ASN A 201 9.25 26.05 -7.51
N ASN A 202 10.39 26.21 -6.85
CA ASN A 202 11.67 26.52 -7.51
C ASN A 202 12.37 25.26 -8.06
N ASP A 203 11.69 24.11 -8.08
CA ASP A 203 12.17 22.89 -8.68
C ASP A 203 11.89 22.88 -10.19
N GLU A 204 12.77 22.24 -10.97
CA GLU A 204 12.58 22.05 -12.41
C GLU A 204 11.54 20.95 -12.73
N LYS A 205 10.91 20.36 -11.70
CA LYS A 205 9.90 19.31 -11.88
C LYS A 205 8.66 19.89 -12.55
N MET A 206 8.42 19.49 -13.80
CA MET A 206 7.18 19.72 -14.53
C MET A 206 6.31 18.46 -14.45
N GLY A 207 5.00 18.62 -14.57
CA GLY A 207 4.02 17.54 -14.47
C GLY A 207 3.03 17.73 -13.32
N GLY A 208 2.16 16.75 -13.14
CA GLY A 208 1.06 16.73 -12.20
C GLY A 208 -0.06 15.87 -12.75
N THR A 209 -1.05 15.54 -11.93
CA THR A 209 -2.19 14.72 -12.35
C THR A 209 -3.47 15.53 -12.37
N LEU A 210 -4.29 15.34 -13.40
CA LEU A 210 -5.67 15.81 -13.38
C LEU A 210 -6.57 14.91 -12.55
N GLY A 211 -6.09 13.73 -12.16
CA GLY A 211 -6.84 12.76 -11.37
C GLY A 211 -7.60 11.75 -12.22
N ARG A 212 -7.59 10.50 -11.78
CA ARG A 212 -8.11 9.34 -12.53
C ARG A 212 -9.61 9.47 -12.88
N ASN A 213 -10.36 10.11 -12.00
CA ASN A 213 -11.81 10.24 -12.11
C ASN A 213 -12.27 11.58 -12.71
N THR A 214 -11.34 12.42 -13.16
CA THR A 214 -11.67 13.74 -13.68
C THR A 214 -12.27 13.67 -15.08
N ASP A 215 -13.38 14.37 -15.26
CA ASP A 215 -13.97 14.65 -16.57
C ASP A 215 -13.20 15.80 -17.24
N VAL A 216 -12.10 15.43 -17.91
CA VAL A 216 -11.18 16.39 -18.54
C VAL A 216 -11.82 16.97 -19.80
N LYS A 217 -11.94 18.30 -19.84
CA LYS A 217 -12.63 19.04 -20.91
C LYS A 217 -11.68 19.66 -21.93
N ILE A 218 -10.46 19.97 -21.52
CA ILE A 218 -9.46 20.65 -22.32
C ILE A 218 -8.07 20.04 -22.12
N PRO A 219 -7.17 20.08 -23.12
CA PRO A 219 -5.77 19.71 -22.95
C PRO A 219 -5.08 20.59 -21.90
N VAL A 220 -4.26 19.97 -21.05
CA VAL A 220 -3.55 20.64 -19.97
C VAL A 220 -2.08 20.22 -19.97
N VAL A 221 -1.22 21.23 -20.04
CA VAL A 221 0.23 21.07 -19.90
C VAL A 221 0.74 21.93 -18.76
N SER A 222 1.92 21.61 -18.25
CA SER A 222 2.62 22.37 -17.22
C SER A 222 3.92 22.95 -17.75
N VAL A 223 4.32 24.09 -17.21
CA VAL A 223 5.60 24.76 -17.48
C VAL A 223 6.29 25.13 -16.18
N THR A 224 7.59 25.41 -16.23
CA THR A 224 8.34 25.91 -15.07
C THR A 224 7.87 27.32 -14.68
N LYS A 225 8.25 27.74 -13.46
CA LYS A 225 7.97 29.08 -12.95
C LYS A 225 8.55 30.20 -13.81
N ASP A 226 9.79 30.03 -14.26
CA ASP A 226 10.49 31.01 -15.09
C ASP A 226 9.82 31.15 -16.46
N GLU A 227 9.44 30.01 -17.05
CA GLU A 227 8.73 29.98 -18.31
C GLU A 227 7.34 30.62 -18.18
N GLY A 228 6.60 30.31 -17.10
CA GLY A 228 5.35 30.98 -16.79
C GLY A 228 5.49 32.50 -16.65
N THR A 229 6.54 32.97 -15.98
CA THR A 229 6.84 34.41 -15.85
C THR A 229 7.11 35.04 -17.22
N ARG A 230 7.87 34.37 -18.08
CA ARG A 230 8.12 34.81 -19.46
C ARG A 230 6.82 34.92 -20.25
N LEU A 231 5.96 33.90 -20.17
CA LEU A 231 4.67 33.84 -20.86
C LEU A 231 3.68 34.91 -20.38
N ARG A 232 3.66 35.23 -19.09
CA ARG A 232 2.86 36.34 -18.53
C ARG A 232 3.28 37.70 -19.07
N ASN A 233 4.59 37.93 -19.22
CA ASN A 233 5.14 39.20 -19.70
C ASN A 233 5.05 39.38 -21.22
N ALA A 234 4.95 38.28 -21.98
CA ALA A 234 4.89 38.28 -23.44
C ALA A 234 3.83 37.29 -23.96
N PRO A 235 2.54 37.50 -23.68
CA PRO A 235 1.49 36.66 -24.22
C PRO A 235 1.39 36.82 -25.74
N GLY A 236 0.95 35.77 -26.44
CA GLY A 236 0.85 35.78 -27.89
C GLY A 236 0.01 34.63 -28.42
N ALA A 237 0.00 34.48 -29.74
CA ALA A 237 -0.60 33.31 -30.38
C ALA A 237 0.12 32.04 -29.89
N THR A 238 -0.66 31.12 -29.33
CA THR A 238 -0.20 29.85 -28.75
C THR A 238 -0.61 28.72 -29.67
N THR A 239 0.35 27.88 -30.06
CA THR A 239 0.08 26.60 -30.72
C THR A 239 0.40 25.48 -29.74
N LEU A 240 -0.52 24.55 -29.57
CA LEU A 240 -0.35 23.33 -28.78
C LEU A 240 -0.67 22.13 -29.69
N LYS A 241 0.25 21.18 -29.76
CA LYS A 241 0.00 19.85 -30.31
C LYS A 241 0.39 18.82 -29.27
N LEU A 242 -0.55 17.95 -28.92
CA LEU A 242 -0.39 16.95 -27.89
C LEU A 242 -1.11 15.67 -28.29
N VAL A 243 -0.37 14.55 -28.30
CA VAL A 243 -0.95 13.22 -28.37
C VAL A 243 -1.05 12.71 -26.94
N ALA A 244 -2.27 12.61 -26.43
CA ALA A 244 -2.54 12.13 -25.08
C ALA A 244 -3.95 11.54 -24.99
N GLY A 245 -4.15 10.69 -24.01
CA GLY A 245 -5.46 10.11 -23.72
C GLY A 245 -5.40 9.15 -22.55
N VAL A 246 -6.48 8.40 -22.39
CA VAL A 246 -6.62 7.38 -21.35
C VAL A 246 -7.03 6.09 -22.04
N ARG A 247 -6.25 5.03 -21.83
CA ARG A 247 -6.64 3.67 -22.19
C ARG A 247 -7.40 3.07 -21.02
N THR A 248 -8.56 2.50 -21.30
CA THR A 248 -9.37 1.80 -20.30
C THR A 248 -9.19 0.30 -20.46
N GLU A 249 -8.83 -0.36 -19.37
CA GLU A 249 -8.74 -1.82 -19.27
C GLU A 249 -9.69 -2.32 -18.18
N HIS A 250 -10.03 -3.59 -18.22
CA HIS A 250 -10.77 -4.27 -17.17
C HIS A 250 -9.91 -5.38 -16.57
N THR A 251 -9.95 -5.52 -15.26
CA THR A 251 -9.23 -6.56 -14.54
C THR A 251 -9.98 -6.98 -13.30
N ARG A 252 -9.44 -7.96 -12.56
CA ARG A 252 -10.13 -8.65 -11.46
C ARG A 252 -9.19 -8.89 -10.30
N ASN A 253 -9.67 -8.70 -9.08
CA ASN A 253 -8.97 -9.22 -7.90
C ASN A 253 -9.44 -10.66 -7.61
N VAL A 254 -8.74 -11.40 -6.75
CA VAL A 254 -9.25 -12.64 -6.14
C VAL A 254 -9.35 -12.44 -4.63
N ILE A 255 -10.53 -12.70 -4.06
CA ILE A 255 -10.78 -12.52 -2.62
C ILE A 255 -11.41 -13.80 -2.06
N ALA A 256 -10.82 -14.32 -0.99
CA ALA A 256 -11.33 -15.48 -0.27
C ALA A 256 -11.24 -15.26 1.24
N GLN A 257 -12.27 -15.64 1.99
CA GLN A 257 -12.27 -15.52 3.44
C GLN A 257 -12.62 -16.86 4.09
N THR A 258 -11.97 -17.12 5.23
CA THR A 258 -12.39 -18.18 6.15
C THR A 258 -13.85 -17.99 6.59
N LYS A 259 -14.57 -19.09 6.78
CA LYS A 259 -15.97 -19.16 7.24
C LYS A 259 -16.10 -19.05 8.77
N THR A 260 -14.98 -19.14 9.46
CA THR A 260 -14.85 -19.11 10.92
C THR A 260 -14.07 -17.87 11.36
N GLY A 261 -14.15 -17.55 12.65
CA GLY A 261 -13.55 -16.35 13.23
C GLY A 261 -14.43 -15.10 13.12
N SER A 262 -14.05 -14.06 13.87
CA SER A 262 -14.72 -12.76 13.91
C SER A 262 -14.56 -12.05 12.58
N THR A 263 -15.67 -11.71 11.93
CA THR A 263 -15.69 -10.82 10.75
C THR A 263 -15.56 -9.35 11.12
N SER A 264 -15.50 -9.03 12.42
CA SER A 264 -15.28 -7.68 12.95
C SER A 264 -13.79 -7.38 13.20
N ASP A 265 -12.93 -8.39 13.08
CA ASP A 265 -11.49 -8.34 13.42
C ASP A 265 -10.65 -9.04 12.35
N VAL A 266 -10.95 -8.75 11.08
CA VAL A 266 -10.38 -9.48 9.94
C VAL A 266 -8.88 -9.25 9.84
N VAL A 267 -8.14 -10.36 9.76
CA VAL A 267 -6.73 -10.39 9.33
C VAL A 267 -6.73 -10.43 7.81
N MET A 268 -6.51 -9.28 7.17
CA MET A 268 -6.37 -9.21 5.72
C MET A 268 -4.93 -9.53 5.33
N VAL A 269 -4.74 -10.37 4.33
CA VAL A 269 -3.43 -10.82 3.83
C VAL A 269 -3.43 -10.69 2.32
N GLY A 270 -2.38 -10.13 1.72
CA GLY A 270 -2.35 -10.01 0.27
C GLY A 270 -0.99 -9.96 -0.38
N ALA A 271 -1.03 -10.19 -1.70
CA ALA A 271 0.07 -10.11 -2.65
C ALA A 271 -0.53 -9.79 -4.03
N HIS A 272 0.10 -8.94 -4.83
CA HIS A 272 -0.37 -8.73 -6.20
C HIS A 272 -0.03 -9.92 -7.10
N LEU A 273 -0.91 -10.16 -8.08
CA LEU A 273 -0.93 -11.33 -8.93
C LEU A 273 -0.38 -11.06 -10.33
N ASP A 274 -0.49 -9.81 -10.78
CA ASP A 274 0.08 -9.38 -12.04
C ASP A 274 1.61 -9.36 -12.00
N SER A 275 2.19 -9.14 -13.18
CA SER A 275 3.60 -8.87 -13.39
C SER A 275 3.74 -7.69 -14.34
N VAL A 276 4.92 -7.13 -14.49
CA VAL A 276 5.20 -6.25 -15.64
C VAL A 276 5.09 -6.98 -17.00
N PRO A 277 4.82 -6.26 -18.10
CA PRO A 277 4.84 -6.81 -19.46
C PRO A 277 6.19 -7.43 -19.87
N GLU A 278 7.29 -6.93 -19.30
CA GLU A 278 8.68 -7.28 -19.63
C GLU A 278 9.04 -8.70 -19.24
N GLY A 279 8.38 -9.31 -18.26
CA GLY A 279 8.82 -10.57 -17.71
C GLY A 279 7.78 -11.39 -16.99
N PRO A 280 8.16 -12.62 -16.60
CA PRO A 280 7.22 -13.57 -16.05
C PRO A 280 6.75 -13.18 -14.65
N GLY A 281 7.56 -12.45 -13.88
CA GLY A 281 7.20 -11.97 -12.54
C GLY A 281 7.16 -13.06 -11.48
N ILE A 282 8.20 -13.89 -11.38
CA ILE A 282 8.18 -15.05 -10.47
C ILE A 282 8.58 -14.67 -9.05
N ASN A 283 9.63 -13.88 -8.87
CA ASN A 283 9.86 -13.25 -7.58
C ASN A 283 8.89 -12.09 -7.38
N ASP A 284 8.66 -11.28 -8.42
CA ASP A 284 7.83 -10.08 -8.41
C ASP A 284 6.53 -10.25 -9.23
N ASN A 285 5.39 -10.62 -8.63
CA ASN A 285 5.24 -11.04 -7.23
C ASN A 285 4.66 -12.45 -7.10
N GLY A 286 5.14 -13.36 -7.96
CA GLY A 286 4.80 -14.77 -7.83
C GLY A 286 5.16 -15.34 -6.44
N SER A 287 6.25 -14.87 -5.82
CA SER A 287 6.74 -15.35 -4.53
C SER A 287 5.79 -15.02 -3.37
N GLY A 288 5.27 -13.79 -3.30
CA GLY A 288 4.23 -13.40 -2.36
C GLY A 288 2.93 -14.17 -2.61
N VAL A 289 2.50 -14.28 -3.87
CA VAL A 289 1.32 -15.07 -4.26
C VAL A 289 1.44 -16.53 -3.79
N ALA A 290 2.60 -17.15 -4.01
CA ALA A 290 2.84 -18.54 -3.63
C ALA A 290 2.77 -18.74 -2.11
N ALA A 291 3.37 -17.83 -1.33
CA ALA A 291 3.35 -17.91 0.13
C ALA A 291 1.94 -17.66 0.71
N VAL A 292 1.23 -16.64 0.21
CA VAL A 292 -0.13 -16.31 0.65
C VAL A 292 -1.12 -17.41 0.25
N LEU A 293 -1.03 -17.92 -0.98
CA LEU A 293 -1.88 -19.02 -1.46
C LEU A 293 -1.63 -20.30 -0.65
N GLU A 294 -0.38 -20.72 -0.50
CA GLU A 294 -0.08 -21.94 0.26
C GLU A 294 -0.52 -21.81 1.72
N THR A 295 -0.34 -20.63 2.34
CA THR A 295 -0.86 -20.34 3.69
C THR A 295 -2.38 -20.52 3.75
N ALA A 296 -3.13 -19.98 2.78
CA ALA A 296 -4.58 -20.16 2.71
C ALA A 296 -4.98 -21.64 2.55
N LEU A 297 -4.26 -22.38 1.69
CA LEU A 297 -4.53 -23.80 1.44
C LEU A 297 -4.23 -24.68 2.66
N GLN A 298 -3.20 -24.36 3.44
CA GLN A 298 -2.85 -25.10 4.66
C GLN A 298 -3.73 -24.73 5.86
N LEU A 299 -4.15 -23.46 5.95
CA LEU A 299 -5.11 -23.01 6.96
C LEU A 299 -6.50 -23.63 6.74
N GLY A 300 -6.93 -23.71 5.47
CA GLY A 300 -8.25 -24.20 5.08
C GLY A 300 -9.36 -23.16 5.26
N ASP A 301 -10.57 -23.48 4.81
CA ASP A 301 -11.70 -22.54 4.78
C ASP A 301 -12.40 -22.36 6.13
N SER A 302 -12.28 -23.32 7.06
CA SER A 302 -13.00 -23.33 8.34
C SER A 302 -12.10 -23.70 9.53
N PRO A 303 -10.96 -23.04 9.74
CA PRO A 303 -10.05 -23.33 10.84
C PRO A 303 -10.64 -22.93 12.21
N GLN A 304 -10.09 -23.45 13.31
CA GLN A 304 -10.46 -22.99 14.65
C GLN A 304 -9.67 -21.72 15.01
N VAL A 305 -10.16 -20.58 14.55
CA VAL A 305 -9.52 -19.25 14.73
C VAL A 305 -10.47 -18.28 15.43
N ALA A 306 -9.93 -17.31 16.16
CA ALA A 306 -10.69 -16.26 16.81
C ALA A 306 -11.11 -15.16 15.83
N ASN A 307 -10.24 -14.86 14.85
CA ASN A 307 -10.37 -13.78 13.89
C ASN A 307 -10.44 -14.35 12.47
N ALA A 308 -11.38 -13.87 11.66
CA ALA A 308 -11.47 -14.32 10.27
C ALA A 308 -10.22 -13.87 9.49
N VAL A 309 -9.65 -14.77 8.70
CA VAL A 309 -8.58 -14.45 7.75
C VAL A 309 -9.17 -14.26 6.37
N ARG A 310 -8.83 -13.14 5.72
CA ARG A 310 -9.23 -12.79 4.35
C ARG A 310 -7.97 -12.64 3.50
N PHE A 311 -7.92 -13.40 2.42
CA PHE A 311 -6.83 -13.41 1.44
C PHE A 311 -7.25 -12.60 0.22
N GLY A 312 -6.41 -11.66 -0.20
CA GLY A 312 -6.57 -10.85 -1.40
C GLY A 312 -5.40 -11.06 -2.35
N PHE A 313 -5.70 -11.31 -3.63
CA PHE A 313 -4.71 -11.32 -4.71
C PHE A 313 -5.08 -10.21 -5.68
N TRP A 314 -4.20 -9.23 -5.79
CA TRP A 314 -4.51 -7.94 -6.40
C TRP A 314 -4.10 -7.90 -7.87
N GLY A 315 -4.90 -7.25 -8.71
CA GLY A 315 -4.51 -6.95 -10.09
C GLY A 315 -4.09 -5.51 -10.26
N ALA A 316 -3.29 -5.26 -11.31
CA ALA A 316 -2.85 -3.91 -11.69
C ALA A 316 -2.09 -3.19 -10.56
N GLU A 317 -1.29 -3.91 -9.79
CA GLU A 317 -0.38 -3.30 -8.83
C GLU A 317 0.71 -2.53 -9.58
N GLU A 318 1.24 -3.12 -10.65
CA GLU A 318 2.36 -2.62 -11.45
C GLU A 318 2.01 -1.31 -12.20
N GLU A 319 0.72 -0.97 -12.24
CA GLU A 319 0.16 0.23 -12.85
C GLU A 319 -0.23 1.29 -11.80
N GLY A 320 0.23 1.11 -10.56
CA GLY A 320 0.00 2.03 -9.45
C GLY A 320 -1.04 1.54 -8.44
N LEU A 321 -0.90 0.31 -7.93
CA LEU A 321 -1.65 -0.24 -6.79
C LEU A 321 -3.17 -0.30 -7.03
N LEU A 322 -3.60 -0.43 -8.28
CA LEU A 322 -4.98 -0.11 -8.65
C LEU A 322 -5.99 -1.12 -8.11
N GLY A 323 -5.62 -2.39 -7.97
CA GLY A 323 -6.50 -3.44 -7.46
C GLY A 323 -6.76 -3.35 -5.96
N SER A 324 -5.70 -3.24 -5.16
CA SER A 324 -5.81 -3.04 -3.71
C SER A 324 -6.47 -1.70 -3.37
N THR A 325 -6.11 -0.63 -4.09
CA THR A 325 -6.75 0.68 -3.95
C THR A 325 -8.24 0.61 -4.29
N ASN A 326 -8.63 -0.03 -5.40
CA ASN A 326 -10.04 -0.20 -5.76
C ASN A 326 -10.82 -0.94 -4.66
N TYR A 327 -10.22 -1.98 -4.08
CA TYR A 327 -10.84 -2.72 -2.97
C TYR A 327 -11.06 -1.81 -1.76
N VAL A 328 -10.05 -1.06 -1.31
CA VAL A 328 -10.17 -0.17 -0.15
C VAL A 328 -11.19 0.96 -0.41
N GLU A 329 -11.17 1.56 -1.60
CA GLU A 329 -12.12 2.59 -2.02
C GLU A 329 -13.58 2.09 -2.07
N SER A 330 -13.79 0.78 -2.27
CA SER A 330 -15.13 0.19 -2.31
C SER A 330 -15.78 0.05 -0.93
N LEU A 331 -15.01 0.20 0.15
CA LEU A 331 -15.46 -0.01 1.52
C LEU A 331 -15.97 1.28 2.17
N ASP A 332 -17.06 1.17 2.92
CA ASP A 332 -17.49 2.21 3.84
C ASP A 332 -16.65 2.21 5.14
N LEU A 333 -16.85 3.22 5.99
CA LEU A 333 -16.10 3.35 7.25
C LEU A 333 -16.33 2.17 8.21
N ASP A 334 -17.51 1.57 8.23
CA ASP A 334 -17.80 0.45 9.12
C ASP A 334 -17.13 -0.83 8.60
N GLN A 335 -17.13 -1.06 7.28
CA GLN A 335 -16.42 -2.16 6.65
C GLN A 335 -14.89 -2.00 6.78
N LEU A 336 -14.36 -0.79 6.69
CA LEU A 336 -12.93 -0.51 6.96
C LEU A 336 -12.57 -0.79 8.43
N LYS A 337 -13.51 -0.57 9.36
CA LYS A 337 -13.31 -0.93 10.76
C LYS A 337 -13.31 -2.43 11.00
N ASP A 338 -13.97 -3.23 10.15
CA ASP A 338 -13.93 -4.69 10.25
C ASP A 338 -12.54 -5.25 9.93
N ILE A 339 -11.72 -4.52 9.15
CA ILE A 339 -10.34 -4.88 8.85
C ILE A 339 -9.44 -4.43 10.01
N ALA A 340 -8.92 -5.41 10.75
CA ALA A 340 -8.06 -5.15 11.89
C ALA A 340 -6.66 -4.73 11.45
N MET A 341 -6.13 -5.42 10.44
CA MET A 341 -4.80 -5.20 9.86
C MET A 341 -4.74 -5.66 8.41
N TYR A 342 -3.68 -5.24 7.70
CA TYR A 342 -3.28 -5.75 6.40
C TYR A 342 -1.84 -6.26 6.42
N LEU A 343 -1.63 -7.53 6.07
CA LEU A 343 -0.32 -8.13 5.90
C LEU A 343 0.01 -8.18 4.41
N ASN A 344 1.00 -7.39 3.99
CA ASN A 344 1.44 -7.28 2.60
C ASN A 344 2.67 -8.15 2.35
N PHE A 345 2.65 -8.93 1.29
CA PHE A 345 3.77 -9.80 0.94
C PHE A 345 4.15 -9.66 -0.52
N ASP A 346 5.35 -9.15 -0.71
CA ASP A 346 5.88 -8.78 -2.01
C ASP A 346 7.35 -9.14 -2.08
N MET A 347 7.78 -9.78 -3.18
CA MET A 347 9.15 -10.26 -3.42
C MET A 347 9.80 -10.92 -2.19
N LEU A 348 9.47 -12.19 -1.95
CA LEU A 348 9.92 -12.99 -0.81
C LEU A 348 11.11 -13.91 -1.12
N GLY A 349 11.60 -13.94 -2.37
CA GLY A 349 12.55 -14.93 -2.87
C GLY A 349 13.75 -14.35 -3.64
N SER A 350 14.18 -13.12 -3.37
CA SER A 350 15.24 -12.45 -4.12
C SER A 350 16.57 -13.24 -4.11
N PRO A 351 17.31 -13.29 -5.24
CA PRO A 351 18.58 -14.04 -5.36
C PRO A 351 19.63 -13.69 -4.31
N ASN A 352 19.77 -12.40 -4.00
CA ASN A 352 20.68 -11.84 -3.00
C ASN A 352 19.85 -11.27 -1.83
N PRO A 353 19.21 -12.13 -1.01
CA PRO A 353 18.06 -11.75 -0.20
C PRO A 353 18.41 -10.85 0.99
N GLY A 354 17.60 -9.82 1.17
CA GLY A 354 17.42 -9.14 2.44
C GLY A 354 16.40 -9.85 3.33
N TYR A 355 16.39 -9.49 4.62
CA TYR A 355 15.40 -9.97 5.58
C TYR A 355 14.75 -8.76 6.26
N PHE A 356 13.88 -8.11 5.49
CA PHE A 356 13.27 -6.85 5.89
C PHE A 356 11.90 -7.01 6.52
N THR A 357 11.58 -6.12 7.45
CA THR A 357 10.25 -5.83 7.99
C THR A 357 9.82 -4.43 7.59
N TYR A 358 8.55 -4.20 7.24
CA TYR A 358 8.08 -2.83 7.07
C TYR A 358 8.12 -2.07 8.40
N ASP A 359 8.67 -0.85 8.37
CA ASP A 359 8.94 0.01 9.52
C ASP A 359 7.64 0.55 10.16
N GLY A 360 7.06 -0.27 11.03
CA GLY A 360 5.80 -0.01 11.72
C GLY A 360 5.93 0.93 12.91
N ASP A 361 7.13 1.09 13.46
CA ASP A 361 7.43 2.00 14.57
C ASP A 361 8.12 3.31 14.14
N GLN A 362 8.42 3.45 12.84
CA GLN A 362 9.07 4.61 12.23
C GLN A 362 10.46 4.88 12.83
N SER A 363 11.21 3.81 13.10
CA SER A 363 12.58 3.89 13.63
C SER A 363 13.64 4.02 12.54
N ALA A 364 13.32 3.71 11.28
CA ALA A 364 14.23 3.86 10.16
C ALA A 364 14.45 5.34 9.79
N PRO A 365 15.61 5.68 9.17
CA PRO A 365 15.81 7.00 8.59
C PRO A 365 14.76 7.29 7.50
N LEU A 366 14.34 8.56 7.41
CA LEU A 366 13.46 8.99 6.33
C LEU A 366 14.15 8.86 4.98
N ASP A 367 13.41 8.35 4.02
CA ASP A 367 13.79 8.32 2.61
C ASP A 367 13.48 9.68 1.92
N GLU A 368 13.63 9.73 0.60
CA GLU A 368 13.33 10.93 -0.20
C GLU A 368 11.83 11.25 -0.29
N GLN A 369 10.97 10.26 -0.03
CA GLN A 369 9.51 10.33 -0.04
C GLN A 369 8.96 10.96 1.26
N GLY A 370 9.74 10.91 2.35
CA GLY A 370 9.48 11.64 3.58
C GLY A 370 8.96 10.74 4.69
N ARG A 371 7.97 11.21 5.46
CA ARG A 371 7.36 10.41 6.54
C ARG A 371 6.13 9.69 5.98
N PRO A 372 6.15 8.36 5.86
CA PRO A 372 4.99 7.63 5.41
C PRO A 372 3.88 7.65 6.46
N ARG A 373 2.66 7.34 6.04
CA ARG A 373 1.55 7.16 6.98
C ARG A 373 1.63 5.77 7.57
N VAL A 374 1.88 5.70 8.88
CA VAL A 374 1.95 4.43 9.62
C VAL A 374 0.87 4.42 10.72
N PRO A 375 -0.24 3.67 10.53
CA PRO A 375 -1.33 3.62 11.51
C PRO A 375 -0.97 2.88 12.80
N GLU A 376 -1.68 3.20 13.88
CA GLU A 376 -1.51 2.56 15.19
C GLU A 376 -1.76 1.04 15.10
N GLY A 377 -0.74 0.26 15.44
CA GLY A 377 -0.76 -1.21 15.36
C GLY A 377 0.34 -1.77 14.47
N SER A 378 0.83 -0.99 13.48
CA SER A 378 1.89 -1.43 12.56
C SER A 378 3.17 -1.85 13.30
N ALA A 379 3.59 -1.07 14.32
CA ALA A 379 4.73 -1.42 15.19
C ALA A 379 4.57 -2.79 15.89
N GLY A 380 3.34 -3.23 16.16
CA GLY A 380 3.07 -4.56 16.72
C GLY A 380 3.28 -5.67 15.71
N ILE A 381 2.91 -5.42 14.45
CA ILE A 381 3.10 -6.34 13.32
C ILE A 381 4.58 -6.51 13.03
N GLU A 382 5.29 -5.39 12.90
CA GLU A 382 6.75 -5.35 12.71
C GLU A 382 7.47 -6.16 13.80
N ARG A 383 7.22 -5.89 15.09
CA ARG A 383 7.84 -6.65 16.18
C ARG A 383 7.58 -8.16 16.10
N THR A 384 6.38 -8.57 15.69
CA THR A 384 6.04 -9.99 15.56
C THR A 384 6.87 -10.64 14.44
N LEU A 385 7.00 -9.97 13.30
CA LEU A 385 7.77 -10.45 12.15
C LEU A 385 9.29 -10.38 12.39
N ALA A 386 9.77 -9.34 13.07
CA ALA A 386 11.17 -9.21 13.46
C ALA A 386 11.58 -10.33 14.42
N SER A 387 10.76 -10.62 15.44
CA SER A 387 10.98 -11.75 16.34
C SER A 387 10.99 -13.09 15.60
N TYR A 388 10.09 -13.27 14.63
CA TYR A 388 10.08 -14.46 13.78
C TYR A 388 11.39 -14.62 12.98
N LEU A 389 11.89 -13.54 12.37
CA LEU A 389 13.15 -13.57 11.62
C LEU A 389 14.34 -13.89 12.54
N GLU A 390 14.38 -13.32 13.74
CA GLU A 390 15.40 -13.63 14.75
C GLU A 390 15.38 -15.12 15.13
N ASP A 391 14.19 -15.70 15.35
CA ASP A 391 14.02 -17.12 15.62
C ASP A 391 14.41 -18.00 14.42
N ALA A 392 14.23 -17.50 13.20
CA ALA A 392 14.72 -18.12 11.97
C ALA A 392 16.24 -17.91 11.74
N GLY A 393 16.94 -17.26 12.67
CA GLY A 393 18.39 -17.02 12.62
C GLY A 393 18.79 -15.89 11.68
N LYS A 394 17.88 -14.96 11.39
CA LYS A 394 18.10 -13.81 10.52
C LYS A 394 17.95 -12.52 11.31
N THR A 395 18.92 -11.62 11.16
CA THR A 395 18.81 -10.29 11.76
C THR A 395 17.84 -9.45 10.93
N PRO A 396 16.70 -9.01 11.48
CA PRO A 396 15.75 -8.16 10.76
C PRO A 396 16.34 -6.77 10.51
N ARG A 397 15.87 -6.13 9.44
CA ARG A 397 16.13 -4.72 9.13
C ARG A 397 14.85 -4.06 8.64
N ASP A 398 14.72 -2.78 8.88
CA ASP A 398 13.51 -2.06 8.48
C ASP A 398 13.59 -1.60 7.04
N THR A 399 12.45 -1.64 6.37
CA THR A 399 12.20 -0.99 5.08
C THR A 399 11.01 -0.03 5.21
N SER A 400 11.09 1.11 4.53
CA SER A 400 10.06 2.16 4.61
C SER A 400 8.73 1.69 3.98
N PHE A 401 7.62 2.26 4.45
CA PHE A 401 6.35 2.25 3.70
C PHE A 401 6.41 3.30 2.59
N ASP A 402 7.22 3.04 1.55
CA ASP A 402 7.52 3.97 0.46
C ASP A 402 6.40 4.19 -0.57
N GLY A 403 5.27 3.49 -0.42
CA GLY A 403 4.09 3.60 -1.28
C GLY A 403 4.18 2.79 -2.58
N ARG A 404 5.08 1.80 -2.66
CA ARG A 404 5.31 0.97 -3.86
C ARG A 404 4.76 -0.45 -3.77
N SER A 405 3.76 -0.69 -2.92
CA SER A 405 3.08 -1.99 -2.88
C SER A 405 1.69 -1.84 -2.25
N ASP A 406 0.90 -2.90 -2.27
CA ASP A 406 -0.56 -2.87 -2.01
C ASP A 406 -0.96 -2.39 -0.61
N TYR A 407 -0.02 -2.24 0.33
CA TYR A 407 -0.31 -1.71 1.65
C TYR A 407 -0.74 -0.23 1.63
N ASP A 408 -0.39 0.54 0.59
CA ASP A 408 -0.52 2.00 0.62
C ASP A 408 -1.97 2.46 0.77
N GLY A 409 -2.90 1.88 -0.01
CA GLY A 409 -4.32 2.18 0.13
C GLY A 409 -4.84 1.87 1.55
N PHE A 410 -4.38 0.78 2.15
CA PHE A 410 -4.76 0.38 3.51
C PHE A 410 -4.22 1.36 4.56
N THR A 411 -2.94 1.73 4.50
CA THR A 411 -2.35 2.68 5.46
C THR A 411 -2.97 4.06 5.32
N MET A 412 -3.25 4.51 4.09
CA MET A 412 -3.98 5.74 3.79
C MET A 412 -5.41 5.76 4.37
N ALA A 413 -6.10 4.61 4.35
CA ALA A 413 -7.38 4.43 5.02
C ALA A 413 -7.29 4.27 6.55
N GLY A 414 -6.08 4.27 7.12
CA GLY A 414 -5.83 4.12 8.56
C GLY A 414 -5.81 2.67 9.04
N VAL A 415 -5.76 1.69 8.15
CA VAL A 415 -5.60 0.27 8.50
C VAL A 415 -4.12 -0.01 8.78
N PRO A 416 -3.77 -0.54 9.97
CA PRO A 416 -2.39 -0.92 10.29
C PRO A 416 -1.88 -1.97 9.31
N ALA A 417 -0.63 -1.83 8.88
CA ALA A 417 -0.02 -2.70 7.89
C ALA A 417 1.36 -3.18 8.33
N GLY A 418 1.82 -4.28 7.74
CA GLY A 418 3.17 -4.80 7.90
C GLY A 418 3.39 -6.01 6.99
N GLY A 419 4.57 -6.60 7.05
CA GLY A 419 4.98 -7.58 6.06
C GLY A 419 6.48 -7.84 6.06
N LEU A 420 6.87 -8.81 5.25
CA LEU A 420 8.26 -9.20 5.01
C LEU A 420 8.63 -8.87 3.57
N PHE A 421 9.91 -8.53 3.36
CA PHE A 421 10.44 -8.18 2.04
C PHE A 421 11.88 -8.69 1.90
N SER A 422 12.21 -9.23 0.73
CA SER A 422 13.57 -9.71 0.44
C SER A 422 14.43 -8.75 -0.39
N GLY A 423 13.91 -7.55 -0.70
CA GLY A 423 14.62 -6.51 -1.45
C GLY A 423 14.41 -6.62 -2.96
N ALA A 424 14.51 -5.49 -3.65
CA ALA A 424 14.33 -5.38 -5.10
C ALA A 424 15.60 -4.84 -5.79
N GLU A 425 15.52 -3.72 -6.51
CA GLU A 425 16.60 -3.16 -7.32
C GLU A 425 17.75 -2.52 -6.50
N ASP A 426 17.49 -2.19 -5.24
CA ASP A 426 18.47 -1.54 -4.38
C ASP A 426 19.68 -2.44 -4.12
N LYS A 427 20.84 -1.81 -3.98
CA LYS A 427 22.10 -2.51 -3.78
C LYS A 427 22.36 -2.79 -2.32
N MET A 428 22.66 -4.05 -2.02
CA MET A 428 23.04 -4.48 -0.69
C MET A 428 24.35 -3.82 -0.26
N ASN A 429 24.33 -3.16 0.90
CA ASN A 429 25.53 -2.52 1.45
C ASN A 429 26.43 -3.51 2.20
N ALA A 430 27.63 -3.05 2.57
CA ALA A 430 28.63 -3.89 3.24
C ALA A 430 28.25 -4.36 4.65
N GLU A 431 27.28 -3.72 5.31
CA GLU A 431 26.78 -4.16 6.62
C GLU A 431 25.74 -5.25 6.46
N GLU A 432 24.77 -5.06 5.56
CA GLU A 432 23.75 -6.05 5.21
C GLU A 432 24.36 -7.35 4.68
N ALA A 433 25.35 -7.25 3.80
CA ALA A 433 26.06 -8.42 3.28
C ALA A 433 26.71 -9.26 4.39
N LYS A 434 27.18 -8.62 5.48
CA LYS A 434 27.71 -9.35 6.65
C LYS A 434 26.62 -10.03 7.46
N LEU A 435 25.44 -9.41 7.57
CA LEU A 435 24.30 -9.96 8.31
C LEU A 435 23.72 -11.18 7.61
N TRP A 436 23.63 -11.13 6.28
CA TRP A 436 22.85 -12.10 5.50
C TRP A 436 23.71 -12.99 4.59
N ALA A 437 25.03 -12.83 4.63
CA ALA A 437 25.99 -13.50 3.76
C ALA A 437 25.72 -13.24 2.26
N GLY A 438 25.28 -12.02 1.93
CA GLY A 438 24.98 -11.59 0.57
C GLY A 438 26.16 -10.92 -0.15
N GLU A 439 25.90 -10.46 -1.37
CA GLU A 439 26.88 -9.83 -2.25
C GLU A 439 26.81 -8.31 -2.18
N VAL A 440 27.91 -7.66 -1.78
CA VAL A 440 28.03 -6.20 -1.65
C VAL A 440 27.95 -5.53 -3.02
N ASP A 441 27.29 -4.37 -3.09
CA ASP A 441 27.13 -3.53 -4.29
C ASP A 441 26.38 -4.23 -5.45
N GLN A 442 25.78 -5.39 -5.19
CA GLN A 442 24.84 -6.06 -6.07
C GLN A 442 23.40 -5.78 -5.62
N PRO A 443 22.44 -5.68 -6.56
CA PRO A 443 21.02 -5.55 -6.19
C PRO A 443 20.55 -6.75 -5.36
N PHE A 444 19.54 -6.56 -4.53
CA PHE A 444 18.87 -7.68 -3.85
C PHE A 444 18.24 -8.63 -4.88
N ASP A 445 17.56 -8.07 -5.87
CA ASP A 445 17.06 -8.76 -7.05
C ASP A 445 17.55 -8.13 -8.36
N PRO A 446 18.59 -8.69 -9.01
CA PRO A 446 19.02 -8.25 -10.34
C PRO A 446 17.98 -8.48 -11.45
N ASN A 447 16.92 -9.25 -11.20
CA ASN A 447 15.89 -9.62 -12.16
C ASN A 447 14.61 -8.79 -12.07
N TYR A 448 14.48 -7.92 -11.06
CA TYR A 448 13.32 -7.03 -10.88
C TYR A 448 12.94 -6.35 -12.20
N HIS A 449 11.65 -6.45 -12.55
CA HIS A 449 11.05 -5.93 -13.78
C HIS A 449 11.73 -6.35 -15.09
N LYS A 450 12.25 -7.58 -15.16
CA LYS A 450 12.93 -8.12 -16.35
C LYS A 450 12.41 -9.49 -16.74
N ASN A 451 12.63 -9.84 -18.01
CA ASN A 451 12.35 -11.18 -18.53
C ASN A 451 13.13 -12.32 -17.83
N THR A 452 14.17 -11.98 -17.06
CA THR A 452 14.93 -12.94 -16.27
C THR A 452 14.30 -13.22 -14.91
N ASP A 453 13.25 -12.52 -14.48
CA ASP A 453 12.52 -12.86 -13.26
C ASP A 453 11.72 -14.15 -13.45
N THR A 454 12.43 -15.26 -13.28
CA THR A 454 12.04 -16.61 -13.64
C THR A 454 12.28 -17.53 -12.45
N LEU A 455 11.68 -18.72 -12.51
CA LEU A 455 11.78 -19.73 -11.45
C LEU A 455 13.24 -20.07 -11.08
N ASP A 456 14.15 -20.05 -12.04
CA ASP A 456 15.57 -20.40 -11.85
C ASP A 456 16.34 -19.41 -10.97
N HIS A 457 15.83 -18.18 -10.80
CA HIS A 457 16.49 -17.14 -10.02
C HIS A 457 15.88 -16.95 -8.62
N VAL A 458 14.83 -17.70 -8.27
CA VAL A 458 14.26 -17.62 -6.93
C VAL A 458 15.19 -18.28 -5.91
N ASN A 459 15.61 -17.53 -4.90
CA ASN A 459 16.34 -18.07 -3.76
C ASN A 459 15.39 -18.90 -2.88
N ARG A 460 15.53 -20.22 -2.96
CA ARG A 460 14.64 -21.16 -2.27
C ARG A 460 14.69 -21.05 -0.75
N ASP A 461 15.85 -20.73 -0.17
CA ASP A 461 16.00 -20.57 1.28
C ASP A 461 15.35 -19.27 1.77
N ALA A 462 15.49 -18.18 1.01
CA ALA A 462 14.80 -16.92 1.28
C ALA A 462 13.29 -17.11 1.19
N LEU A 463 12.81 -17.73 0.10
CA LEU A 463 11.40 -18.05 -0.10
C LEU A 463 10.84 -18.88 1.06
N ARG A 464 11.61 -19.87 1.54
CA ARG A 464 11.22 -20.69 2.69
C ARG A 464 11.03 -19.85 3.94
N ILE A 465 12.04 -19.05 4.31
CA ILE A 465 12.02 -18.24 5.54
C ILE A 465 10.91 -17.20 5.47
N HIS A 466 10.85 -16.43 4.39
CA HIS A 466 9.83 -15.39 4.25
C HIS A 466 8.43 -15.99 4.15
N GLY A 467 8.26 -17.08 3.41
CA GLY A 467 6.97 -17.78 3.28
C GLY A 467 6.48 -18.43 4.56
N GLU A 468 7.36 -19.05 5.35
CA GLU A 468 7.02 -19.51 6.71
C GLU A 468 6.63 -18.33 7.61
N GLY A 469 7.24 -17.16 7.42
CA GLY A 469 6.89 -15.92 8.12
C GLY A 469 5.49 -15.41 7.81
N VAL A 470 5.04 -15.54 6.56
CA VAL A 470 3.63 -15.28 6.16
C VAL A 470 2.69 -16.14 7.01
N ALA A 471 2.92 -17.45 7.00
CA ALA A 471 2.11 -18.42 7.71
C ALA A 471 2.13 -18.19 9.23
N PHE A 472 3.29 -17.84 9.79
CA PHE A 472 3.44 -17.52 11.20
C PHE A 472 2.60 -16.30 11.59
N ALA A 473 2.73 -15.18 10.87
CA ALA A 473 1.98 -13.96 11.18
C ALA A 473 0.46 -14.18 11.07
N VAL A 474 0.01 -14.88 10.03
CA VAL A 474 -1.40 -15.26 9.87
C VAL A 474 -1.85 -16.13 11.05
N GLY A 475 -1.05 -17.13 11.42
CA GLY A 475 -1.34 -18.01 12.54
C GLY A 475 -1.51 -17.25 13.85
N VAL A 476 -0.56 -16.37 14.20
CA VAL A 476 -0.62 -15.56 15.42
C VAL A 476 -1.86 -14.68 15.42
N TYR A 477 -2.06 -13.87 14.37
CA TYR A 477 -3.12 -12.86 14.36
C TYR A 477 -4.52 -13.42 14.12
N SER A 478 -4.64 -14.62 13.55
CA SER A 478 -5.91 -15.35 13.49
C SER A 478 -6.37 -15.81 14.88
N GLN A 479 -5.44 -15.98 15.84
CA GLN A 479 -5.72 -16.42 17.21
C GLN A 479 -5.77 -15.26 18.21
N ASP A 480 -4.84 -14.30 18.13
CA ASP A 480 -4.73 -13.21 19.11
C ASP A 480 -4.27 -11.90 18.46
N GLN A 481 -4.99 -10.81 18.77
CA GLN A 481 -4.70 -9.45 18.34
C GLN A 481 -4.56 -8.50 19.55
N ARG A 482 -4.24 -9.02 20.74
CA ARG A 482 -4.14 -8.23 21.98
C ARG A 482 -2.69 -8.08 22.45
N GLY A 483 -2.53 -7.34 23.54
CA GLY A 483 -1.24 -7.19 24.22
C GLY A 483 -0.29 -6.28 23.47
N ARG A 484 1.01 -6.42 23.75
CA ARG A 484 2.04 -5.51 23.22
C ARG A 484 2.11 -5.50 21.69
N ASN A 485 1.79 -6.61 21.02
CA ASN A 485 1.80 -6.70 19.55
C ASN A 485 0.38 -6.63 18.95
N GLY A 486 -0.60 -6.25 19.77
CA GLY A 486 -2.00 -6.20 19.40
C GLY A 486 -2.42 -4.96 18.61
N LEU A 487 -3.71 -4.91 18.32
CA LEU A 487 -4.35 -3.89 17.51
C LEU A 487 -5.43 -3.17 18.32
N PRO A 488 -5.80 -1.94 17.95
CA PRO A 488 -6.98 -1.29 18.50
C PRO A 488 -8.23 -2.16 18.29
N VAL A 489 -9.04 -2.29 19.35
CA VAL A 489 -10.35 -2.93 19.26
C VAL A 489 -11.23 -2.16 18.27
N ARG A 490 -12.19 -2.84 17.64
CA ARG A 490 -12.98 -2.28 16.54
C ARG A 490 -13.57 -0.88 16.82
N SER A 491 -14.04 -0.61 18.03
CA SER A 491 -14.62 0.69 18.41
C SER A 491 -13.63 1.84 18.34
N ASP A 492 -12.36 1.56 18.54
CA ASP A 492 -11.30 2.54 18.73
C ASP A 492 -10.49 2.75 17.43
N ARG A 493 -10.73 1.93 16.41
CA ARG A 493 -10.13 2.04 15.08
C ARG A 493 -10.52 3.36 14.41
N THR A 494 -9.53 4.21 14.18
CA THR A 494 -9.67 5.39 13.32
C THR A 494 -9.47 4.95 11.86
N ARG A 495 -10.44 5.30 11.00
CA ARG A 495 -10.44 4.96 9.57
C ARG A 495 -10.81 6.18 8.75
N HIS A 496 -10.36 6.20 7.50
CA HIS A 496 -10.65 7.25 6.53
C HIS A 496 -11.10 6.60 5.23
N GLN A 497 -12.18 7.12 4.65
CA GLN A 497 -12.45 6.80 3.25
C GLN A 497 -11.41 7.52 2.41
N ILE A 498 -10.76 6.77 1.54
CA ILE A 498 -9.86 7.30 0.52
C ILE A 498 -10.64 7.39 -0.79
N THR A 499 -10.33 8.39 -1.59
CA THR A 499 -10.89 8.58 -2.93
C THR A 499 -9.75 8.75 -3.90
N ALA A 500 -9.90 8.19 -5.10
CA ALA A 500 -8.94 8.35 -6.18
C ALA A 500 -8.58 9.81 -6.37
N GLN A 501 -7.29 10.13 -6.25
CA GLN A 501 -6.79 11.46 -6.61
C GLN A 501 -6.66 11.61 -8.11
#